data_AF-A0A2N1J1F8-F1
#
_entry.id   AF-A0A2N1J1F8-F1
#
_cell.length_a   1.000
_cell.length_b   1.000
_cell.length_c   1.000
_cell.angle_alpha   90.00
_cell.angle_beta   90.00
_cell.angle_gamma   90.00
#
_symmetry.space_group_name_H-M   'P 1'
#
loop_
_entity.id
_entity.type
_entity.pdbx_description
1 polymer ?
#
loop_
_entity_poly.entity_id
_entity_poly.type
_entity_poly.pdbx_seq_one_letter_code
_entity_poly.pdbx_strand_id
1 'polypeptide(L)' 'MKTTVFLILTSIFIFLGCSQDISKLAKNDCIKKGYKFKQEKALNYRTGKYEIRTICEKK' A
#
# COMPACT_ATOMS: atom_id res chain seq x y z
N MET A 1 -15.18 -27.56 -25.81
CA MET A 1 -15.75 -26.21 -25.64
C MET A 1 -15.95 -25.78 -24.18
N LYS A 2 -16.26 -26.69 -23.24
CA LYS A 2 -16.46 -26.32 -21.82
C LYS A 2 -15.16 -25.95 -21.06
N THR A 3 -14.04 -26.54 -21.46
CA THR A 3 -12.71 -26.35 -20.83
C THR A 3 -12.06 -25.00 -21.14
N THR A 4 -12.28 -24.45 -22.34
CA THR A 4 -11.75 -23.13 -22.74
C THR A 4 -12.41 -21.99 -21.96
N VAL A 5 -13.70 -22.07 -21.66
CA VAL A 5 -14.43 -21.07 -20.87
C VAL A 5 -13.90 -21.02 -19.44
N PHE A 6 -13.56 -22.17 -18.87
CA PHE A 6 -13.04 -22.27 -17.50
C PHE A 6 -11.66 -21.60 -17.35
N LEU A 7 -10.78 -21.79 -18.35
CA LEU A 7 -9.45 -21.17 -18.39
C LEU A 7 -9.51 -19.64 -18.50
N ILE A 8 -10.46 -19.10 -19.28
CA ILE A 8 -10.68 -17.66 -19.41
C ILE A 8 -11.20 -17.06 -18.10
N LEU A 9 -12.08 -17.77 -17.39
CA LEU A 9 -12.57 -17.30 -16.09
C LEU A 9 -11.45 -17.21 -15.05
N THR A 10 -10.53 -18.18 -15.03
CA THR A 10 -9.42 -18.19 -14.07
C THR A 10 -8.35 -17.14 -14.33
N SER A 11 -8.16 -16.69 -15.59
CA SER A 11 -7.13 -15.68 -15.91
C SER A 11 -7.52 -14.28 -15.43
N ILE A 12 -8.81 -13.98 -15.30
CA ILE A 12 -9.32 -12.67 -14.87
C ILE A 12 -9.01 -12.39 -13.39
N PHE A 13 -8.93 -13.43 -12.54
CA PHE A 13 -8.70 -13.27 -11.11
C PHE A 13 -7.23 -13.02 -10.72
N ILE A 14 -6.28 -13.23 -11.63
CA ILE A 14 -4.84 -13.14 -11.33
C ILE A 14 -4.40 -11.67 -11.16
N PHE A 15 -5.19 -10.71 -11.62
CA PHE A 15 -4.86 -9.28 -11.59
C PHE A 15 -5.39 -8.49 -10.38
N LEU A 16 -6.08 -9.13 -9.43
CA LEU A 16 -6.61 -8.45 -8.24
C LEU A 16 -5.55 -8.23 -7.12
N GLY A 17 -4.31 -8.66 -7.34
CA GLY A 17 -3.24 -8.69 -6.34
C GLY A 17 -2.43 -7.39 -6.15
N CYS A 18 -2.99 -6.21 -6.41
CA CYS A 18 -2.32 -4.96 -6.05
C CYS A 18 -2.36 -4.76 -4.51
N SER A 19 -1.37 -5.32 -3.83
CA SER A 19 -1.06 -4.99 -2.44
C SER A 19 -0.67 -3.50 -2.36
N GLN A 20 -1.65 -2.64 -2.06
CA GLN A 20 -1.38 -1.22 -1.84
C GLN A 20 -0.55 -1.09 -0.56
N ASP A 21 0.69 -0.63 -0.71
CA ASP A 21 1.58 -0.29 0.40
C ASP A 21 0.94 0.84 1.24
N ILE A 22 0.31 0.45 2.33
CA ILE A 22 -0.45 1.34 3.22
C ILE A 22 0.45 2.46 3.73
N SER A 23 1.74 2.19 3.95
CA SER A 23 2.70 3.15 4.51
C SER A 23 2.88 4.41 3.64
N LYS A 24 2.61 4.30 2.35
CA LYS A 24 2.74 5.38 1.36
C LYS A 24 1.45 6.14 1.09
N LEU A 25 0.36 5.81 1.79
CA LEU A 25 -0.90 6.54 1.65
C LEU A 25 -0.72 8.01 2.04
N ALA A 26 -1.30 8.90 1.24
CA ALA A 26 -1.42 10.30 1.60
C ALA A 26 -2.22 10.45 2.91
N LYS A 27 -1.92 11.49 3.70
CA LYS A 27 -2.56 11.75 5.00
C LYS A 27 -4.08 11.61 4.95
N ASN A 28 -4.71 12.22 3.95
CA ASN A 28 -6.17 12.23 3.82
C ASN A 28 -6.72 10.83 3.55
N ASP A 29 -6.04 10.04 2.72
CA ASP A 29 -6.48 8.67 2.40
C ASP A 29 -6.22 7.70 3.56
N CYS A 30 -5.12 7.90 4.29
CA CYS A 30 -4.81 7.15 5.50
C CYS A 30 -5.94 7.28 6.54
N ILE A 31 -6.35 8.53 6.82
CA ILE A 31 -7.40 8.83 7.79
C ILE A 31 -8.77 8.33 7.30
N LYS A 32 -9.10 8.55 6.01
CA LYS A 32 -10.36 8.08 5.41
C LYS A 32 -10.52 6.57 5.48
N LYS A 33 -9.43 5.81 5.33
CA LYS A 33 -9.43 4.35 5.45
C LYS A 33 -9.42 3.86 6.90
N GLY A 34 -9.44 4.75 7.90
CA GLY A 34 -9.47 4.41 9.32
C GLY A 34 -8.11 3.97 9.88
N TYR A 35 -7.02 4.23 9.16
CA TYR A 35 -5.66 3.90 9.58
C TYR A 35 -5.08 4.99 10.49
N LYS A 36 -4.02 4.64 11.22
CA LYS A 36 -3.32 5.55 12.12
C LYS A 36 -2.24 6.29 11.35
N PHE A 37 -2.32 7.61 11.36
CA PHE A 37 -1.32 8.50 10.78
C PHE A 37 -0.34 8.97 11.86
N LYS A 38 0.96 8.80 11.62
CA LYS A 38 2.04 9.25 12.51
C LYS A 38 3.10 10.01 11.74
N GLN A 39 3.84 10.85 12.47
CA GLN A 39 5.07 11.45 12.00
C GLN A 39 6.19 10.97 12.91
N GLU A 40 7.28 10.49 12.31
CA GLU A 40 8.47 10.08 13.03
C GLU A 40 9.70 10.79 12.47
N LYS A 41 10.70 10.98 13.33
CA LYS A 41 12.00 11.53 12.95
C LYS A 41 12.90 10.35 12.59
N ALA A 42 13.23 10.20 11.31
CA ALA A 42 14.04 9.10 10.81
C ALA A 42 15.37 9.62 10.23
N LEU A 43 16.45 8.87 10.44
CA LEU A 43 17.74 9.19 9.83
C LEU A 43 17.72 8.82 8.36
N ASN A 44 18.03 9.78 7.50
CA ASN A 44 18.27 9.53 6.08
C ASN A 44 19.73 9.09 5.89
N TYR A 45 19.95 7.79 5.69
CA TYR A 45 21.30 7.23 5.51
C TYR A 45 22.04 7.78 4.27
N ARG A 46 21.34 8.31 3.28
CA ARG A 46 21.97 8.92 2.09
C ARG A 46 22.56 10.29 2.40
N THR A 47 21.93 11.05 3.30
CA THR A 47 22.31 12.45 3.61
C THR A 47 22.94 12.62 5.00
N GLY A 48 22.82 11.62 5.86
CA GLY A 48 23.24 11.68 7.27
C GLY A 48 22.37 12.60 8.14
N LYS A 49 21.25 13.12 7.62
CA LYS A 49 20.38 14.06 8.31
C LYS A 49 19.10 13.39 8.79
N TYR A 50 18.57 13.86 9.91
CA TYR A 50 17.25 13.45 10.34
C TYR A 50 16.17 14.21 9.58
N GLU A 51 15.19 13.49 9.08
CA GLU A 51 14.06 13.99 8.31
C GLU A 51 12.75 13.52 8.96
N ILE A 52 11.70 14.33 8.84
CA ILE A 52 10.36 13.96 9.30
C ILE A 52 9.73 13.07 8.22
N ARG A 53 9.41 11.83 8.59
CA ARG A 53 8.68 10.88 7.74
C ARG A 53 7.26 10.72 8.22
N THR A 54 6.33 10.78 7.28
CA THR A 54 4.92 10.44 7.50
C THR A 54 4.71 8.96 7.28
N ILE A 55 4.11 8.30 8.26
CA ILE A 55 3.79 6.87 8.22
C ILE A 55 2.28 6.71 8.39
N CYS A 56 1.71 5.88 7.52
CA CYS A 56 0.36 5.37 7.68
C CYS A 56 0.43 3.88 8.05
N GLU A 57 -0.11 3.50 9.20
CA GLU A 57 -0.10 2.12 9.70
C GLU A 57 -1.52 1.66 10.05
N LYS A 58 -1.77 0.34 10.00
CA LYS A 58 -3.03 -0.21 10.51
C LYS A 58 -3.14 0.11 12.01
N LYS A 59 -4.35 0.47 12.44
CA LYS A 59 -4.65 0.80 13.84
C LYS A 59 -4.53 -0.44 14.73
#